data_AF-A0A7Y4GM67-F1
#
_entry.id   AF-A0A7Y4GM67-F1
#
_cell.length_a   1.000
_cell.length_b   1.000
_cell.length_c   1.000
_cell.angle_alpha   90.00
_cell.angle_beta   90.00
_cell.angle_gamma   90.00
#
_symmetry.space_group_name_H-M   'P 1'
#
loop_
_entity.id
_entity.type
_entity.pdbx_description
1 polymer ?
#
loop_
_entity_poly.entity_id
_entity_poly.type
_entity_poly.pdbx_seq_one_letter_code
_entity_poly.pdbx_strand_id
1 'polypeptide(L)'
;MQIPKQALLLRIFIGEDDKFGGSPLYEAIVLKARESHLAGATVLRGPMGFGASSRLHTTKILRLSEDLPLVIEIVDSEDKINAFLPTLDGMMTSGLITLEKVQVLQYGAKATS
;
A
#
# COMPACT_ATOMS: atom_id res chain seq x y z
N MET A 1 4.22 17.19 -11.10
CA MET A 1 4.83 16.77 -9.81
C MET A 1 6.24 16.29 -10.08
N GLN A 2 7.17 16.53 -9.16
CA GLN A 2 8.51 15.95 -9.20
C GLN A 2 8.73 15.17 -7.90
N ILE A 3 9.29 13.96 -8.00
CA ILE A 3 9.72 13.19 -6.83
C ILE A 3 11.23 13.43 -6.67
N PRO A 4 11.74 13.68 -5.45
CA PRO A 4 13.17 13.78 -5.22
C PRO A 4 13.91 12.50 -5.61
N LYS A 5 15.20 12.62 -5.95
CA LYS A 5 16.06 11.47 -6.28
C LYS A 5 16.15 10.49 -5.11
N GLN A 6 16.18 10.98 -3.87
CA GLN A 6 16.09 10.15 -2.67
C GLN A 6 14.65 10.19 -2.17
N ALA A 7 14.03 9.03 -2.06
CA ALA A 7 12.61 8.88 -1.74
C ALA A 7 12.40 7.68 -0.80
N LEU A 8 11.18 7.54 -0.30
CA LEU A 8 10.74 6.35 0.41
C LEU A 8 9.78 5.55 -0.47
N LEU A 9 9.92 4.24 -0.40
CA LEU A 9 8.93 3.27 -0.83
C LEU A 9 8.14 2.80 0.38
N LEU A 10 6.86 3.16 0.41
CA LEU A 10 5.87 2.66 1.35
C LEU A 10 5.21 1.41 0.74
N ARG A 11 5.29 0.28 1.46
CA ARG A 11 4.54 -0.93 1.12
C ARG A 11 3.51 -1.24 2.20
N ILE A 12 2.31 -1.57 1.77
CA ILE A 12 1.18 -1.90 2.63
C ILE A 12 0.68 -3.28 2.22
N PHE A 13 0.69 -4.23 3.15
CA PHE A 13 0.30 -5.62 2.95
C PHE A 13 -1.03 -5.87 3.67
N ILE A 14 -2.05 -6.23 2.91
CA ILE A 14 -3.43 -6.45 3.39
C ILE A 14 -4.05 -7.67 2.69
N GLY A 15 -5.18 -8.13 3.20
CA GLY A 15 -6.05 -9.08 2.48
C GLY A 15 -6.87 -8.38 1.38
N GLU A 16 -7.34 -9.13 0.40
CA GLU A 16 -8.30 -8.66 -0.60
C GLU A 16 -9.67 -8.40 0.02
N ASP A 17 -10.05 -9.18 1.05
CA ASP A 17 -11.34 -9.05 1.73
C ASP A 17 -11.38 -7.93 2.79
N ASP A 18 -10.26 -7.27 3.06
CA ASP A 18 -10.19 -6.16 4.02
C ASP A 18 -11.03 -4.96 3.56
N LYS A 19 -11.74 -4.32 4.49
CA LYS A 19 -12.68 -3.22 4.19
C LYS A 19 -12.48 -2.00 5.07
N PHE A 20 -12.79 -0.84 4.50
CA PHE A 20 -12.89 0.44 5.18
C PHE A 20 -14.19 1.15 4.78
N GLY A 21 -15.06 1.44 5.75
CA GLY A 21 -16.34 2.11 5.48
C GLY A 21 -17.29 1.36 4.54
N GLY A 22 -17.15 0.03 4.44
CA GLY A 22 -17.95 -0.82 3.54
C GLY A 22 -17.35 -1.04 2.15
N SER A 23 -16.30 -0.29 1.79
CA SER A 23 -15.55 -0.46 0.53
C SER A 23 -14.27 -1.28 0.73
N PRO A 24 -13.71 -1.89 -0.32
CA PRO A 24 -12.41 -2.56 -0.25
C PRO A 24 -11.31 -1.63 0.27
N LEU A 25 -10.51 -2.09 1.23
CA LEU A 25 -9.50 -1.29 1.90
C LEU A 25 -8.43 -0.79 0.92
N TYR A 26 -7.99 -1.64 -0.01
CA TYR A 26 -6.96 -1.26 -0.99
C TYR A 26 -7.40 -0.08 -1.86
N GLU A 27 -8.67 -0.07 -2.27
CA GLU A 27 -9.24 1.01 -3.09
C GLU A 27 -9.32 2.30 -2.28
N ALA A 28 -9.81 2.21 -1.04
CA ALA A 28 -9.87 3.36 -0.13
C ALA A 28 -8.47 3.97 0.09
N ILE A 29 -7.44 3.15 0.29
CA ILE A 29 -6.05 3.62 0.46
C ILE A 29 -5.56 4.35 -0.80
N VAL A 30 -5.78 3.79 -1.98
CA VAL A 30 -5.36 4.40 -3.25
C VAL A 30 -6.07 5.74 -3.48
N LEU A 31 -7.37 5.81 -3.19
CA LEU A 31 -8.14 7.05 -3.27
C LEU A 31 -7.62 8.10 -2.29
N LYS A 32 -7.35 7.72 -1.03
CA LYS A 32 -6.78 8.63 -0.03
C LYS A 32 -5.38 9.10 -0.38
N ALA A 33 -4.55 8.23 -0.97
CA ALA A 33 -3.23 8.60 -1.45
C ALA A 33 -3.32 9.64 -2.59
N ARG A 34 -4.28 9.46 -3.50
CA ARG A 34 -4.58 10.43 -4.57
C ARG A 34 -5.08 11.77 -4.00
N GLU A 35 -6.02 11.75 -3.06
CA GLU A 35 -6.52 12.96 -2.37
C GLU A 35 -5.40 13.69 -1.62
N SER A 36 -4.42 12.95 -1.09
CA SER A 36 -3.23 13.48 -0.41
C SER A 36 -2.15 13.97 -1.37
N HIS A 37 -2.42 13.96 -2.69
CA HIS A 37 -1.48 14.39 -3.73
C HIS A 37 -0.13 13.67 -3.64
N LEU A 38 -0.16 12.36 -3.37
CA LEU A 38 0.99 11.48 -3.53
C LEU A 38 1.25 11.21 -5.01
N ALA A 39 2.52 10.97 -5.34
CA ALA A 39 2.99 10.89 -6.72
C ALA A 39 2.41 9.72 -7.52
N GLY A 40 2.00 8.66 -6.84
CA GLY A 40 1.34 7.50 -7.44
C GLY A 40 1.22 6.35 -6.44
N ALA A 41 0.37 5.40 -6.77
CA ALA A 41 0.21 4.15 -6.04
C ALA A 41 0.03 3.00 -7.04
N THR A 42 0.62 1.86 -6.74
CA THR A 42 0.48 0.63 -7.53
C THR A 42 -0.04 -0.47 -6.62
N VAL A 43 -1.04 -1.23 -7.08
CA VAL A 43 -1.56 -2.39 -6.34
C VAL A 43 -1.11 -3.66 -7.05
N LEU A 44 -0.48 -4.55 -6.30
CA LEU A 44 -0.03 -5.86 -6.73
C LEU A 44 -0.87 -6.93 -6.03
N ARG A 45 -1.33 -7.94 -6.77
CA ARG A 45 -2.04 -9.10 -6.22
C ARG A 45 -1.14 -10.32 -6.25
N GLY A 46 -0.88 -10.89 -5.08
CA GLY A 46 -0.13 -12.14 -4.97
C GLY A 46 -1.04 -13.35 -5.18
N PRO A 47 -0.53 -14.46 -5.75
CA PRO A 47 -1.31 -15.69 -5.92
C PRO A 47 -1.53 -16.43 -4.59
N MET A 48 -0.66 -16.23 -3.59
CA MET A 48 -0.74 -16.80 -2.24
C MET A 48 0.10 -15.95 -1.27
N GLY A 49 -0.24 -15.98 0.02
CA GLY A 49 0.54 -15.35 1.09
C GLY A 49 0.17 -15.90 2.47
N PHE A 50 1.00 -15.62 3.47
CA PHE A 50 0.71 -15.93 4.88
C PHE A 50 1.16 -14.75 5.75
N GLY A 51 0.49 -14.50 6.87
CA GLY A 51 0.81 -13.36 7.72
C GLY A 51 -0.10 -13.20 8.93
N ALA A 52 0.13 -12.15 9.72
CA ALA A 52 -0.61 -11.87 10.94
C ALA A 52 -2.11 -11.59 10.69
N SER A 53 -2.46 -10.97 9.55
CA SER A 53 -3.85 -10.74 9.12
C SER A 53 -4.61 -12.05 8.83
N SER A 54 -3.91 -13.13 8.47
CA SER A 54 -4.50 -14.46 8.26
C SER A 54 -5.01 -15.12 9.56
N ARG A 55 -4.68 -14.57 10.74
CA ARG A 55 -4.97 -15.20 12.05
C ARG A 55 -6.37 -14.93 12.62
N LEU A 56 -7.18 -14.05 12.04
CA LEU A 56 -8.53 -13.75 12.56
C LEU A 56 -9.68 -14.53 11.88
N HIS A 57 -9.38 -15.52 11.05
CA HIS A 57 -10.35 -16.57 10.70
C HIS A 57 -10.17 -17.79 11.62
N THR A 58 -10.44 -17.59 12.90
CA THR A 58 -10.58 -18.67 13.90
C THR A 58 -11.82 -19.51 13.59
N THR A 59 -11.71 -20.44 12.63
CA THR A 59 -12.42 -21.74 12.65
C THR A 59 -11.96 -22.76 11.62
N LYS A 60 -10.98 -22.48 10.76
CA LYS A 60 -10.41 -23.52 9.86
C LYS A 60 -8.90 -23.38 9.76
N ILE A 61 -8.24 -24.14 10.63
CA ILE A 61 -6.85 -24.56 10.53
C ILE A 61 -6.57 -24.92 9.05
N LEU A 62 -5.63 -24.21 8.42
CA LEU A 62 -5.05 -24.53 7.11
C LEU A 62 -6.00 -24.47 5.90
N ARG A 63 -6.67 -23.34 5.65
CA ARG A 63 -7.01 -22.97 4.26
C ARG A 63 -5.83 -22.19 3.70
N LEU A 64 -5.12 -22.74 2.71
CA LEU A 64 -4.43 -21.93 1.70
C LEU A 64 -5.43 -20.85 1.28
N SER A 65 -5.13 -19.58 1.56
CA SER A 65 -6.18 -18.55 1.74
C SER A 65 -6.99 -18.32 0.47
N GLU A 66 -8.32 -18.33 0.62
CA GLU A 66 -9.26 -17.79 -0.40
C GLU A 66 -9.11 -16.27 -0.50
N ASP A 67 -8.66 -15.62 0.59
CA ASP A 67 -8.30 -14.20 0.67
C ASP A 67 -6.88 -13.97 0.13
N LEU A 68 -6.79 -13.37 -1.05
CA LEU A 68 -5.52 -13.16 -1.74
C LEU A 68 -4.76 -11.96 -1.17
N PRO A 69 -3.44 -12.07 -0.95
CA PRO A 69 -2.66 -10.93 -0.45
C PRO A 69 -2.57 -9.82 -1.50
N LEU A 70 -2.82 -8.59 -1.07
CA LEU A 70 -2.57 -7.39 -1.85
C LEU A 70 -1.40 -6.61 -1.25
N VAL A 71 -0.55 -6.07 -2.13
CA VAL A 71 0.52 -5.15 -1.78
C VAL A 71 0.28 -3.82 -2.48
N ILE A 72 0.19 -2.74 -1.71
CA ILE A 72 0.08 -1.39 -2.24
C ILE A 72 1.44 -0.73 -2.08
N GLU A 73 2.02 -0.29 -3.19
CA GLU A 73 3.30 0.41 -3.24
C GLU A 73 3.11 1.88 -3.58
N ILE A 74 3.70 2.76 -2.78
CA ILE A 74 3.69 4.22 -2.97
C ILE A 74 5.15 4.70 -2.86
N VAL A 75 5.61 5.42 -3.87
CA VAL A 75 6.95 6.06 -3.86
C VAL A 75 6.78 7.56 -3.88
N ASP A 76 7.28 8.25 -2.86
CA ASP A 76 7.30 9.70 -2.80
C ASP A 76 8.42 10.19 -1.86
N SER A 77 8.57 11.52 -1.77
CA SER A 77 9.39 12.19 -0.75
C SER A 77 9.05 11.71 0.66
N GLU A 78 10.07 11.65 1.51
CA GLU A 78 9.94 11.27 2.92
C GLU A 78 8.89 12.12 3.65
N ASP A 79 8.89 13.44 3.43
CA ASP A 79 7.93 14.36 4.05
C ASP A 79 6.49 14.01 3.72
N LYS A 80 6.20 13.70 2.44
CA LYS A 80 4.84 13.34 2.01
C LYS A 80 4.41 11.98 2.52
N ILE A 81 5.32 11.00 2.52
CA ILE A 81 5.02 9.69 3.08
C ILE A 81 4.72 9.83 4.57
N ASN A 82 5.55 10.54 5.33
CA ASN A 82 5.34 10.79 6.75
C ASN A 82 4.02 11.52 7.04
N ALA A 83 3.63 12.49 6.19
CA ALA A 83 2.35 13.17 6.31
C ALA A 83 1.14 12.26 6.01
N PHE A 84 1.32 11.22 5.18
CA PHE A 84 0.27 10.26 4.85
C PHE A 84 0.10 9.16 5.90
N LEU A 85 1.15 8.81 6.65
CA LEU A 85 1.13 7.72 7.64
C LEU A 85 -0.02 7.82 8.67
N PRO A 86 -0.35 8.98 9.29
CA PRO A 86 -1.46 9.06 10.23
C PRO A 86 -2.83 8.75 9.61
N THR A 87 -3.03 9.14 8.34
CA THR A 87 -4.25 8.81 7.60
C THR A 87 -4.33 7.32 7.35
N LEU A 88 -3.22 6.70 6.94
CA LEU A 88 -3.13 5.26 6.72
C LEU A 88 -3.38 4.48 8.01
N ASP A 89 -2.77 4.88 9.12
CA ASP A 89 -2.94 4.24 10.44
C ASP A 89 -4.40 4.23 10.88
N GLY A 90 -5.13 5.34 10.68
CA GLY A 90 -6.57 5.41 10.97
C GLY A 90 -7.46 4.52 10.08
N MET A 91 -6.94 4.02 8.96
CA MET A 91 -7.66 3.10 8.05
C MET A 91 -7.32 1.64 8.31
N MET A 92 -6.17 1.37 8.92
CA MET A 92 -5.62 0.04 9.09
C MET A 92 -6.17 -0.61 10.37
N THR A 93 -6.80 -1.77 10.23
CA THR A 93 -7.22 -2.60 11.38
C THR A 93 -6.22 -3.71 11.67
N SER A 94 -5.63 -4.31 10.62
CA SER A 94 -4.57 -5.30 10.71
C SER A 94 -3.78 -5.32 9.40
N GLY A 95 -2.52 -5.74 9.45
CA GLY A 95 -1.67 -5.82 8.25
C GLY A 95 -0.20 -5.58 8.57
N LEU A 96 0.59 -5.34 7.53
CA LEU A 96 1.99 -4.96 7.65
C LEU A 96 2.22 -3.69 6.83
N ILE A 97 2.95 -2.74 7.40
CA ILE A 97 3.41 -1.54 6.70
C ILE A 97 4.94 -1.51 6.81
N THR A 98 5.62 -1.24 5.71
CA THR A 98 7.09 -1.10 5.69
C THR A 98 7.51 0.13 4.90
N LEU A 99 8.63 0.73 5.30
CA LEU A 99 9.30 1.81 4.58
C LEU A 99 10.69 1.36 4.14
N GLU A 100 11.05 1.66 2.89
CA GLU A 100 12.37 1.39 2.33
C GLU A 100 12.94 2.66 1.66
N LYS A 101 14.23 2.94 1.86
CA LYS A 101 14.89 4.04 1.14
C LYS A 101 15.17 3.63 -0.30
N VAL A 102 14.74 4.44 -1.26
CA VAL A 102 14.92 4.15 -2.69
C VAL A 102 15.51 5.36 -3.42
N GLN A 103 16.14 5.09 -4.56
CA GLN A 103 16.61 6.12 -5.48
C GLN A 103 15.73 6.18 -6.72
N VAL A 104 15.03 7.28 -6.94
CA VAL A 104 14.20 7.51 -8.13
C VAL A 104 15.11 7.93 -9.29
N LEU A 105 15.10 7.15 -10.36
CA LEU A 105 15.88 7.43 -11.58
C LEU A 105 15.08 8.21 -12.63
N GLN A 106 13.76 7.96 -12.69
CA GLN A 106 12.86 8.55 -13.67
C GLN A 106 11.46 8.63 -13.06
N TYR A 107 10.81 9.78 -13.21
CA TYR A 107 9.39 9.96 -12.88
C TYR A 107 8.74 10.87 -13.92
N GLY A 108 7.60 10.44 -14.48
CA GLY A 108 6.96 11.09 -15.63
C GLY A 108 7.62 10.76 -16.97
N ALA A 109 7.05 11.27 -18.06
CA ALA A 109 7.54 11.03 -19.41
C ALA A 109 8.94 11.65 -19.60
N LYS A 110 9.87 10.91 -20.24
CA LYS A 110 11.04 11.53 -20.86
C LYS A 110 10.50 12.46 -21.95
N ALA A 111 10.83 13.74 -21.89
CA ALA A 111 10.65 14.60 -23.05
C ALA A 111 11.43 13.94 -24.20
N THR A 112 10.72 13.46 -25.21
CA THR A 112 11.32 13.08 -26.49
C THR A 112 11.85 14.37 -27.11
N SER A 113 13.17 14.54 -27.08
CA SER A 113 13.91 15.47 -27.93
C SER A 113 13.90 14.98 -29.38
#